data_AF-A0A934C5L1-F1
#
_entry.id   AF-A0A934C5L1-F1
#
_cell.length_a   1.000
_cell.length_b   1.000
_cell.length_c   1.000
_cell.angle_alpha   90.00
_cell.angle_beta   90.00
_cell.angle_gamma   90.00
#
_symmetry.space_group_name_H-M   'P 1'
#
loop_
_entity.id
_entity.type
_entity.pdbx_description
1 polymer ?
#
loop_
_entity_poly.entity_id
_entity_poly.type
_entity_poly.pdbx_seq_one_letter_code
_entity_poly.pdbx_strand_id
1 'polypeptide(L)'
;MRKNSLLALFGAAALLAQPVQAVNIVPGFTTSALGANDDSSTGSLAIGFNVNFFGNTYSSLWANNNGNLTFNGPLGTFTPFNLYTTGVPIIAPFFADVDTRGVGSNLLRYGQGTYNSHSAFGATWDGVGYYSGQTNKLNKFQVVLENRADIASGDFDIHFFYDQIQWETGGASGGSNGLGGNSARVGYSNGTALNSYELTGSAINGAFLDTGPNSLVSGSNIGDAGHYRFSVRNGTVIVSAPDGGSMLVLLGLALAALAGLKQRRN
;
A
#
# COMPACT_ATOMS: atom_id res chain seq x y z
N MET A 1 32.34 -60.45 -36.15
CA MET A 1 32.02 -60.10 -34.75
C MET A 1 31.88 -58.59 -34.65
N ARG A 2 30.65 -58.07 -34.74
CA ARG A 2 30.36 -56.62 -34.69
C ARG A 2 30.10 -56.21 -33.24
N LYS A 3 30.85 -55.23 -32.75
CA LYS A 3 30.69 -54.62 -31.42
C LYS A 3 29.56 -53.59 -31.50
N ASN A 4 28.48 -53.79 -30.75
CA ASN A 4 27.46 -52.78 -30.54
C ASN A 4 27.76 -52.01 -29.26
N SER A 5 28.14 -50.73 -29.41
CA SER A 5 28.27 -49.79 -28.32
C SER A 5 26.91 -49.15 -28.05
N LEU A 6 26.32 -49.39 -26.89
CA LEU A 6 25.10 -48.70 -26.43
C LEU A 6 25.50 -47.38 -25.77
N LEU A 7 25.10 -46.27 -26.39
CA LEU A 7 25.16 -44.92 -25.82
C LEU A 7 23.96 -44.75 -24.88
N ALA A 8 24.19 -44.59 -23.59
CA ALA A 8 23.14 -44.23 -22.64
C ALA A 8 22.93 -42.71 -22.67
N LEU A 9 21.77 -42.26 -23.18
CA LEU A 9 21.34 -40.86 -23.02
C LEU A 9 20.77 -40.68 -21.61
N PHE A 10 21.45 -39.90 -20.78
CA PHE A 10 20.86 -39.34 -19.55
C PHE A 10 20.05 -38.10 -19.94
N GLY A 11 18.71 -38.23 -19.93
CA GLY A 11 17.80 -37.09 -20.05
C GLY A 11 17.76 -36.33 -18.72
N ALA A 12 18.27 -35.10 -18.70
CA ALA A 12 18.04 -34.19 -17.59
C ALA A 12 16.58 -33.71 -17.62
N ALA A 13 15.76 -34.17 -16.67
CA ALA A 13 14.43 -33.61 -16.45
C ALA A 13 14.59 -32.24 -15.79
N ALA A 14 14.39 -31.17 -16.55
CA ALA A 14 14.23 -29.84 -15.98
C ALA A 14 12.89 -29.80 -15.23
N LEU A 15 12.94 -29.75 -13.89
CA LEU A 15 11.79 -29.34 -13.09
C LEU A 15 11.49 -27.87 -13.42
N LEU A 16 10.49 -27.65 -14.26
CA LEU A 16 9.90 -26.33 -14.41
C LEU A 16 9.20 -25.97 -13.10
N ALA A 17 9.75 -25.01 -12.37
CA ALA A 17 9.01 -24.36 -11.30
C ALA A 17 7.74 -23.76 -11.94
N GLN A 18 6.58 -24.26 -11.52
CA GLN A 18 5.31 -23.63 -11.82
C GLN A 18 5.35 -22.23 -11.17
N PRO A 19 5.00 -21.14 -11.88
CA PRO A 19 4.85 -19.86 -11.22
C PRO A 19 3.80 -20.04 -10.13
N VAL A 20 4.19 -19.79 -8.87
CA VAL A 20 3.23 -19.66 -7.78
C VAL A 20 2.29 -18.54 -8.20
N GLN A 21 1.01 -18.87 -8.35
CA GLN A 21 -0.02 -17.89 -8.62
C GLN A 21 -0.01 -16.91 -7.45
N ALA A 22 0.43 -15.66 -7.69
CA ALA A 22 0.48 -14.62 -6.69
C ALA A 22 -0.91 -14.51 -6.04
N VAL A 23 -0.95 -14.66 -4.71
CA VAL A 23 -2.17 -14.40 -3.95
C VAL A 23 -2.22 -12.89 -3.76
N ASN A 24 -2.92 -12.20 -4.66
CA ASN A 24 -2.95 -10.73 -4.70
C ASN A 24 -3.75 -10.08 -3.56
N ILE A 25 -4.51 -10.85 -2.77
CA ILE A 25 -5.17 -10.37 -1.54
C ILE A 25 -4.92 -11.41 -0.44
N VAL A 26 -4.29 -10.97 0.65
CA VAL A 26 -3.93 -11.87 1.75
C VAL A 26 -5.18 -12.23 2.56
N PRO A 27 -5.47 -13.53 2.77
CA PRO A 27 -6.62 -13.96 3.56
C PRO A 27 -6.42 -13.69 5.07
N GLY A 28 -7.51 -13.67 5.82
CA GLY A 28 -7.48 -13.61 7.30
C GLY A 28 -7.78 -12.24 7.91
N PHE A 29 -7.89 -11.18 7.10
CA PHE A 29 -8.17 -9.81 7.57
C PHE A 29 -9.61 -9.36 7.35
N THR A 30 -10.56 -10.30 7.42
CA THR A 30 -11.98 -10.06 7.05
C THR A 30 -12.97 -10.29 8.19
N THR A 31 -12.48 -10.31 9.44
CA THR A 31 -13.27 -10.63 10.64
C THR A 31 -14.35 -9.60 10.94
N SER A 32 -14.13 -8.34 10.57
CA SER A 32 -15.09 -7.24 10.69
C SER A 32 -15.31 -6.56 9.35
N ALA A 33 -16.41 -5.81 9.24
CA ALA A 33 -16.71 -5.00 8.08
C ALA A 33 -17.27 -3.64 8.51
N LEU A 34 -16.96 -2.59 7.74
CA LEU A 34 -17.65 -1.32 7.84
C LEU A 34 -18.95 -1.44 7.03
N GLY A 35 -20.08 -1.02 7.60
CA GLY A 35 -21.37 -1.08 6.89
C GLY A 35 -21.33 -0.28 5.58
N ALA A 36 -22.17 -0.66 4.61
CA ALA A 36 -22.25 0.00 3.30
C ALA A 36 -22.41 1.52 3.47
N ASN A 37 -21.52 2.29 2.86
CA ASN A 37 -21.45 3.74 3.00
C ASN A 37 -20.67 4.38 1.83
N ASP A 38 -20.52 5.70 1.92
CA ASP A 38 -19.82 6.54 0.96
C ASP A 38 -18.53 7.10 1.59
N ASP A 39 -18.68 7.99 2.58
CA ASP A 39 -17.56 8.76 3.13
C ASP A 39 -17.26 8.49 4.61
N SER A 40 -17.66 7.33 5.11
CA SER A 40 -17.50 7.01 6.53
C SER A 40 -16.19 6.31 6.82
N SER A 41 -15.75 6.46 8.07
CA SER A 41 -14.71 5.66 8.68
C SER A 41 -15.29 4.75 9.74
N THR A 42 -14.52 3.75 10.11
CA THR A 42 -14.70 2.99 11.35
C THR A 42 -14.56 3.88 12.59
N GLY A 43 -14.89 3.35 13.78
CA GLY A 43 -14.38 3.91 15.05
C GLY A 43 -12.88 3.65 15.21
N SER A 44 -12.30 4.01 16.36
CA SER A 44 -10.89 3.66 16.64
C SER A 44 -10.74 2.14 16.74
N LEU A 45 -9.85 1.58 15.92
CA LEU A 45 -9.55 0.16 15.85
C LEU A 45 -8.19 -0.11 16.46
N ALA A 46 -8.08 -1.13 17.31
CA ALA A 46 -6.79 -1.60 17.80
C ALA A 46 -6.00 -2.27 16.66
N ILE A 47 -4.73 -1.88 16.48
CA ILE A 47 -3.80 -2.51 15.52
C ILE A 47 -3.40 -3.91 16.00
N GLY A 48 -3.36 -4.11 17.33
CA GLY A 48 -2.91 -5.37 17.96
C GLY A 48 -1.42 -5.37 18.32
N PHE A 49 -0.69 -4.32 17.94
CA PHE A 49 0.70 -4.04 18.31
C PHE A 49 0.97 -2.53 18.18
N ASN A 50 2.11 -2.08 18.68
CA ASN A 50 2.54 -0.69 18.54
C ASN A 50 3.30 -0.51 17.22
N VAL A 51 2.99 0.54 16.48
CA VAL A 51 3.73 0.99 15.31
C VAL A 51 4.38 2.34 15.59
N ASN A 52 5.68 2.46 15.35
CA ASN A 52 6.41 3.72 15.39
C ASN A 52 6.42 4.30 13.97
N PHE A 53 5.57 5.30 13.72
CA PHE A 53 5.44 5.94 12.42
C PHE A 53 5.89 7.40 12.52
N PHE A 54 7.09 7.66 11.99
CA PHE A 54 7.78 8.96 12.05
C PHE A 54 7.97 9.51 13.48
N GLY A 55 8.39 8.64 14.40
CA GLY A 55 8.67 8.97 15.80
C GLY A 55 7.44 8.99 16.70
N ASN A 56 6.24 8.83 16.13
CA ASN A 56 5.00 8.74 16.88
C ASN A 56 4.59 7.28 17.03
N THR A 57 4.31 6.86 18.26
CA THR A 57 3.84 5.50 18.53
C THR A 57 2.32 5.47 18.48
N TYR A 58 1.76 4.61 17.62
CA TYR A 58 0.34 4.34 17.50
C TYR A 58 0.04 2.89 17.85
N SER A 59 -1.07 2.67 18.55
CA SER A 59 -1.62 1.33 18.83
C SER A 59 -3.04 1.16 18.27
N SER A 60 -3.57 2.23 17.67
CA SER A 60 -4.89 2.28 17.05
C SER A 60 -4.88 3.13 15.79
N LEU A 61 -5.89 2.92 14.95
CA LEU A 61 -6.10 3.64 13.70
C LEU A 61 -7.59 3.69 13.33
N TRP A 62 -7.93 4.40 12.27
CA TRP A 62 -9.26 4.42 11.66
C TRP A 62 -9.13 3.91 10.22
N ALA A 63 -9.87 2.86 9.88
CA ALA A 63 -10.02 2.40 8.50
C ALA A 63 -11.16 3.17 7.82
N ASN A 64 -10.89 3.70 6.62
CA ASN A 64 -11.77 4.60 5.88
C ASN A 64 -12.33 3.95 4.61
N ASN A 65 -13.60 4.16 4.30
CA ASN A 65 -14.23 3.61 3.10
C ASN A 65 -13.48 4.00 1.81
N ASN A 66 -12.99 5.24 1.73
CA ASN A 66 -12.23 5.83 0.61
C ASN A 66 -10.75 5.38 0.58
N GLY A 67 -10.47 4.12 0.93
CA GLY A 67 -9.20 3.45 0.62
C GLY A 67 -7.96 3.96 1.38
N ASN A 68 -8.14 4.39 2.63
CA ASN A 68 -7.04 4.86 3.48
C ASN A 68 -7.19 4.46 4.95
N LEU A 69 -6.08 4.54 5.68
CA LEU A 69 -5.98 4.42 7.12
C LEU A 69 -5.44 5.72 7.70
N THR A 70 -6.03 6.23 8.77
CA THR A 70 -5.56 7.42 9.49
C THR A 70 -5.27 7.12 10.95
N PHE A 71 -4.38 7.91 11.58
CA PHE A 71 -3.94 7.66 12.95
C PHE A 71 -4.36 8.72 13.98
N ASN A 72 -5.00 9.80 13.53
CA ASN A 72 -5.43 10.91 14.38
C ASN A 72 -6.94 11.13 14.42
N GLY A 73 -7.73 10.29 13.75
CA GLY A 73 -9.19 10.37 13.71
C GLY A 73 -9.78 9.91 12.38
N PRO A 74 -11.12 9.84 12.27
CA PRO A 74 -11.79 9.50 11.02
C PRO A 74 -11.58 10.61 9.97
N LEU A 75 -11.60 10.23 8.69
CA LEU A 75 -11.52 11.15 7.56
C LEU A 75 -12.86 11.17 6.81
N GLY A 76 -13.41 12.35 6.52
CA GLY A 76 -14.73 12.51 5.88
C GLY A 76 -14.67 13.12 4.48
N THR A 77 -13.51 13.06 3.82
CA THR A 77 -13.28 13.63 2.49
C THR A 77 -13.41 12.57 1.40
N PHE A 78 -14.11 12.89 0.31
CA PHE A 78 -14.28 12.03 -0.86
C PHE A 78 -13.20 12.25 -1.93
N THR A 79 -12.87 13.51 -2.23
CA THR A 79 -11.86 13.83 -3.24
C THR A 79 -10.44 13.67 -2.69
N PRO A 80 -9.55 12.89 -3.35
CA PRO A 80 -8.17 12.73 -2.90
C PRO A 80 -7.37 14.04 -2.91
N PHE A 81 -6.69 14.34 -1.81
CA PHE A 81 -5.78 15.48 -1.68
C PHE A 81 -4.31 15.06 -1.71
N ASN A 82 -3.44 16.02 -2.02
CA ASN A 82 -1.99 15.80 -2.06
C ASN A 82 -1.44 15.37 -0.68
N LEU A 83 -0.78 14.20 -0.63
CA LEU A 83 -0.25 13.65 0.62
C LEU A 83 0.92 14.48 1.17
N TYR A 84 1.62 15.27 0.36
CA TYR A 84 2.69 16.16 0.82
C TYR A 84 2.18 17.39 1.59
N THR A 85 0.89 17.70 1.53
CA THR A 85 0.29 18.87 2.18
C THR A 85 -0.92 18.53 3.05
N THR A 86 -1.08 17.26 3.40
CA THR A 86 -2.31 16.75 4.03
C THR A 86 -2.55 17.23 5.47
N GLY A 87 -1.50 17.38 6.28
CA GLY A 87 -1.67 17.61 7.73
C GLY A 87 -2.19 16.39 8.52
N VAL A 88 -2.51 15.28 7.84
CA VAL A 88 -3.05 14.05 8.42
C VAL A 88 -2.02 12.91 8.35
N PRO A 89 -1.72 12.22 9.46
CA PRO A 89 -1.01 10.95 9.41
C PRO A 89 -1.88 9.88 8.74
N ILE A 90 -1.47 9.42 7.56
CA ILE A 90 -2.28 8.61 6.65
C ILE A 90 -1.42 7.55 5.94
N ILE A 91 -1.98 6.36 5.76
CA ILE A 91 -1.50 5.33 4.84
C ILE A 91 -2.62 5.08 3.83
N ALA A 92 -2.35 5.31 2.55
CA ALA A 92 -3.33 5.27 1.48
C ALA A 92 -2.92 4.23 0.42
N PRO A 93 -3.35 2.95 0.54
CA PRO A 93 -3.15 1.98 -0.54
C PRO A 93 -3.87 2.42 -1.82
N PHE A 94 -5.00 3.13 -1.71
CA PHE A 94 -5.72 3.68 -2.86
C PHE A 94 -6.73 4.74 -2.40
N PHE A 95 -6.30 5.98 -2.18
CA PHE A 95 -7.22 7.03 -1.75
C PHE A 95 -8.03 7.55 -2.94
N ALA A 96 -9.32 7.18 -2.99
CA ALA A 96 -10.29 7.56 -4.02
C ALA A 96 -11.73 7.51 -3.47
N ASP A 97 -12.67 8.02 -4.25
CA ASP A 97 -14.10 8.18 -3.92
C ASP A 97 -14.86 6.83 -4.06
N VAL A 98 -14.65 5.94 -3.09
CA VAL A 98 -15.20 4.57 -3.03
C VAL A 98 -16.65 4.64 -2.58
N ASP A 99 -17.52 3.84 -3.20
CA ASP A 99 -18.91 3.73 -2.76
C ASP A 99 -19.33 2.26 -2.61
N THR A 100 -19.66 1.88 -1.37
CA THR A 100 -20.02 0.51 -1.01
C THR A 100 -21.54 0.30 -0.92
N ARG A 101 -22.35 1.29 -1.29
CA ARG A 101 -23.83 1.22 -1.29
C ARG A 101 -24.39 0.53 -2.53
N GLY A 102 -23.67 0.56 -3.65
CA GLY A 102 -24.10 -0.01 -4.93
C GLY A 102 -24.25 -1.54 -4.87
N VAL A 103 -25.31 -2.07 -5.48
CA VAL A 103 -25.49 -3.53 -5.59
C VAL A 103 -24.35 -4.12 -6.42
N GLY A 104 -23.60 -5.06 -5.81
CA GLY A 104 -22.40 -5.65 -6.40
C GLY A 104 -21.07 -5.03 -5.91
N SER A 105 -21.13 -3.97 -5.10
CA SER A 105 -19.98 -3.44 -4.38
C SER A 105 -19.81 -4.21 -3.07
N ASN A 106 -18.61 -4.71 -2.81
CA ASN A 106 -18.28 -5.31 -1.53
C ASN A 106 -18.01 -4.25 -0.47
N LEU A 107 -18.03 -4.66 0.80
CA LEU A 107 -17.72 -3.78 1.93
C LEU A 107 -16.22 -3.71 2.17
N LEU A 108 -15.77 -2.59 2.75
CA LEU A 108 -14.48 -2.57 3.45
C LEU A 108 -14.50 -3.60 4.58
N ARG A 109 -13.58 -4.57 4.52
CA ARG A 109 -13.36 -5.57 5.58
C ARG A 109 -12.01 -5.37 6.24
N TYR A 110 -11.92 -5.62 7.54
CA TYR A 110 -10.69 -5.42 8.29
C TYR A 110 -10.60 -6.39 9.47
N GLY A 111 -9.39 -6.53 10.01
CA GLY A 111 -9.16 -7.35 11.19
C GLY A 111 -7.69 -7.49 11.55
N GLN A 112 -7.46 -8.05 12.73
CA GLN A 112 -6.15 -8.55 13.14
C GLN A 112 -5.99 -9.99 12.66
N GLY A 113 -4.76 -10.40 12.38
CA GLY A 113 -4.42 -11.73 11.92
C GLY A 113 -2.92 -11.96 11.95
N THR A 114 -2.43 -12.80 11.04
CA THR A 114 -1.01 -13.08 10.89
C THR A 114 -0.59 -12.97 9.43
N TYR A 115 0.59 -12.41 9.18
CA TYR A 115 1.23 -12.38 7.87
C TYR A 115 2.71 -12.69 8.06
N ASN A 116 3.27 -13.58 7.24
CA ASN A 116 4.65 -14.07 7.37
C ASN A 116 5.02 -14.55 8.79
N SER A 117 4.06 -15.18 9.50
CA SER A 117 4.19 -15.62 10.91
C SER A 117 4.31 -14.50 11.94
N HIS A 118 4.15 -13.24 11.55
CA HIS A 118 4.05 -12.10 12.46
C HIS A 118 2.60 -11.70 12.70
N SER A 119 2.32 -11.11 13.86
CA SER A 119 1.04 -10.43 14.09
C SER A 119 0.85 -9.31 13.05
N ALA A 120 -0.36 -9.16 12.56
CA ALA A 120 -0.66 -8.18 11.53
C ALA A 120 -2.06 -7.59 11.68
N PHE A 121 -2.25 -6.39 11.14
CA PHE A 121 -3.56 -5.78 10.92
C PHE A 121 -3.77 -5.62 9.42
N GLY A 122 -4.97 -5.88 8.92
CA GLY A 122 -5.29 -5.66 7.51
C GLY A 122 -6.62 -4.96 7.30
N ALA A 123 -6.69 -4.20 6.20
CA ALA A 123 -7.90 -3.58 5.67
C ALA A 123 -7.99 -3.86 4.17
N THR A 124 -9.14 -4.35 3.73
CA THR A 124 -9.35 -4.99 2.43
C THR A 124 -10.57 -4.40 1.73
N TRP A 125 -10.35 -3.93 0.50
CA TRP A 125 -11.37 -3.47 -0.43
C TRP A 125 -11.35 -4.43 -1.62
N ASP A 126 -11.98 -5.60 -1.47
CA ASP A 126 -11.97 -6.67 -2.48
C ASP A 126 -13.26 -6.61 -3.31
N GLY A 127 -13.28 -5.79 -4.35
CA GLY A 127 -14.40 -5.67 -5.27
C GLY A 127 -15.31 -4.49 -4.92
N VAL A 128 -14.74 -3.32 -4.66
CA VAL A 128 -15.48 -2.09 -4.33
C VAL A 128 -15.74 -1.25 -5.57
N GLY A 129 -16.94 -0.68 -5.63
CA GLY A 129 -17.38 0.30 -6.62
C GLY A 129 -16.96 1.73 -6.27
N TYR A 130 -17.42 2.68 -7.08
CA TYR A 130 -17.09 4.10 -6.97
C TYR A 130 -18.35 4.96 -6.96
N TYR A 131 -18.22 6.17 -6.43
CA TYR A 131 -19.35 7.08 -6.33
C TYR A 131 -19.93 7.43 -7.72
N SER A 132 -21.25 7.45 -7.92
CA SER A 132 -22.35 7.27 -6.94
C SER A 132 -23.03 5.91 -7.11
N GLY A 133 -22.64 4.94 -6.30
CA GLY A 133 -23.17 3.58 -6.28
C GLY A 133 -22.85 2.74 -7.52
N GLN A 134 -21.79 3.11 -8.26
CA GLN A 134 -21.46 2.49 -9.53
C GLN A 134 -20.68 1.18 -9.32
N THR A 135 -21.15 0.11 -9.95
CA THR A 135 -20.57 -1.24 -9.85
C THR A 135 -20.24 -1.86 -11.22
N ASN A 136 -20.29 -1.05 -12.30
CA ASN A 136 -19.87 -1.48 -13.64
C ASN A 136 -18.34 -1.64 -13.78
N LYS A 137 -17.57 -1.18 -12.80
CA LYS A 137 -16.14 -1.42 -12.62
C LYS A 137 -15.88 -1.62 -11.13
N LEU A 138 -14.96 -2.52 -10.78
CA LEU A 138 -14.64 -2.82 -9.39
C LEU A 138 -13.13 -2.80 -9.19
N ASN A 139 -12.71 -2.34 -8.02
CA ASN A 139 -11.31 -2.37 -7.59
C ASN A 139 -11.12 -3.39 -6.46
N LYS A 140 -9.96 -4.04 -6.44
CA LYS A 140 -9.52 -5.02 -5.45
C LYS A 140 -8.12 -4.66 -4.95
N PHE A 141 -8.04 -4.20 -3.72
CA PHE A 141 -6.79 -3.81 -3.09
C PHE A 141 -6.85 -3.99 -1.57
N GLN A 142 -5.68 -4.09 -0.96
CA GLN A 142 -5.53 -4.34 0.47
C GLN A 142 -4.30 -3.61 1.02
N VAL A 143 -4.39 -3.18 2.28
CA VAL A 143 -3.22 -2.84 3.09
C VAL A 143 -3.07 -3.83 4.23
N VAL A 144 -1.84 -4.27 4.48
CA VAL A 144 -1.47 -5.06 5.66
C VAL A 144 -0.32 -4.36 6.38
N LEU A 145 -0.50 -4.16 7.69
CA LEU A 145 0.55 -3.72 8.60
C LEU A 145 1.12 -4.96 9.29
N GLU A 146 2.36 -5.31 8.99
CA GLU A 146 3.07 -6.46 9.54
C GLU A 146 3.93 -6.01 10.71
N ASN A 147 3.73 -6.59 11.91
CA ASN A 147 4.56 -6.30 13.07
C ASN A 147 5.99 -6.81 12.86
N ARG A 148 6.99 -5.93 13.01
CA ARG A 148 8.41 -6.28 12.91
C ARG A 148 9.19 -6.06 14.21
N ALA A 149 8.51 -6.28 15.34
CA ALA A 149 9.13 -6.25 16.67
C ALA A 149 10.27 -7.29 16.85
N ASP A 150 10.39 -8.26 15.94
CA ASP A 150 11.56 -9.15 15.81
C ASP A 150 12.85 -8.38 15.47
N ILE A 151 12.74 -7.23 14.78
CA ILE A 151 13.86 -6.34 14.46
C ILE A 151 14.08 -5.32 15.59
N ALA A 152 13.06 -4.51 15.89
CA ALA A 152 13.07 -3.57 17.00
C ALA A 152 11.65 -3.19 17.41
N SER A 153 11.46 -2.79 18.67
CA SER A 153 10.16 -2.38 19.18
C SER A 153 9.56 -1.23 18.36
N GLY A 154 8.34 -1.42 17.86
CA GLY A 154 7.63 -0.44 17.05
C GLY A 154 7.96 -0.49 15.55
N ASP A 155 8.92 -1.30 15.13
CA ASP A 155 9.16 -1.53 13.70
C ASP A 155 8.00 -2.32 13.10
N PHE A 156 7.65 -1.97 11.86
CA PHE A 156 6.60 -2.63 11.10
C PHE A 156 6.84 -2.48 9.60
N ASP A 157 6.20 -3.31 8.80
CA ASP A 157 6.18 -3.18 7.35
C ASP A 157 4.76 -2.80 6.89
N ILE A 158 4.67 -1.88 5.93
CA ILE A 158 3.42 -1.54 5.24
C ILE A 158 3.41 -2.30 3.92
N HIS A 159 2.41 -3.13 3.70
CA HIS A 159 2.21 -3.84 2.45
C HIS A 159 0.96 -3.32 1.75
N PHE A 160 1.08 -2.97 0.48
CA PHE A 160 -0.06 -2.77 -0.41
C PHE A 160 -0.14 -3.94 -1.38
N PHE A 161 -1.32 -4.54 -1.48
CA PHE A 161 -1.59 -5.60 -2.42
C PHE A 161 -2.70 -5.18 -3.38
N TYR A 162 -2.56 -5.52 -4.66
CA TYR A 162 -3.47 -5.14 -5.74
C TYR A 162 -3.77 -6.35 -6.62
N ASP A 163 -5.06 -6.62 -6.83
CA ASP A 163 -5.52 -7.67 -7.76
C ASP A 163 -6.19 -7.09 -9.01
N GLN A 164 -6.88 -5.96 -8.86
CA GLN A 164 -7.69 -5.37 -9.93
C GLN A 164 -7.90 -3.88 -9.67
N ILE A 165 -7.62 -3.03 -10.65
CA ILE A 165 -7.84 -1.59 -10.62
C ILE A 165 -8.44 -1.14 -11.97
N GLN A 166 -9.76 -1.00 -11.99
CA GLN A 166 -10.54 -0.66 -13.17
C GLN A 166 -11.06 0.78 -13.17
N TRP A 167 -11.12 1.40 -12.00
CA TRP A 167 -11.55 2.78 -11.83
C TRP A 167 -10.57 3.55 -10.94
N GLU A 168 -10.55 4.87 -11.06
CA GLU A 168 -9.60 5.76 -10.37
C GLU A 168 -10.25 6.98 -9.72
N THR A 169 -11.51 7.29 -10.05
CA THR A 169 -12.19 8.51 -9.61
C THR A 169 -13.71 8.32 -9.52
N GLY A 170 -14.36 8.90 -8.51
CA GLY A 170 -15.82 9.00 -8.41
C GLY A 170 -16.40 10.21 -9.14
N GLY A 171 -17.72 10.20 -9.39
CA GLY A 171 -18.39 11.29 -10.11
C GLY A 171 -18.28 12.66 -9.41
N ALA A 172 -18.31 12.69 -8.07
CA ALA A 172 -18.17 13.93 -7.30
C ALA A 172 -16.74 14.50 -7.35
N SER A 173 -15.76 13.65 -7.65
CA SER A 173 -14.36 14.00 -7.85
C SER A 173 -14.02 14.45 -9.29
N GLY A 174 -15.04 14.62 -10.14
CA GLY A 174 -14.91 15.07 -11.53
C GLY A 174 -14.68 13.94 -12.54
N GLY A 175 -14.82 12.68 -12.12
CA GLY A 175 -14.69 11.51 -12.98
C GLY A 175 -15.93 11.25 -13.84
N SER A 176 -15.74 10.53 -14.94
CA SER A 176 -16.81 10.00 -15.79
C SER A 176 -16.58 8.51 -16.03
N ASN A 177 -17.60 7.69 -15.77
CA ASN A 177 -17.50 6.23 -15.82
C ASN A 177 -16.31 5.64 -15.03
N GLY A 178 -15.96 6.27 -13.90
CA GLY A 178 -14.87 5.83 -13.02
C GLY A 178 -13.47 6.35 -13.40
N LEU A 179 -13.36 7.20 -14.43
CA LEU A 179 -12.09 7.61 -15.03
C LEU A 179 -11.97 9.14 -15.13
N GLY A 180 -10.73 9.66 -15.18
CA GLY A 180 -10.48 11.11 -15.33
C GLY A 180 -10.66 11.88 -14.01
N GLY A 181 -10.73 13.21 -14.05
CA GLY A 181 -10.95 14.04 -12.86
C GLY A 181 -9.79 14.01 -11.85
N ASN A 182 -10.10 14.12 -10.56
CA ASN A 182 -9.10 14.00 -9.49
C ASN A 182 -8.84 12.53 -9.17
N SER A 183 -7.91 11.92 -9.90
CA SER A 183 -7.53 10.50 -9.75
C SER A 183 -6.96 10.16 -8.38
N ALA A 184 -7.06 8.86 -8.08
CA ALA A 184 -6.53 8.23 -6.88
C ALA A 184 -5.09 8.63 -6.54
N ARG A 185 -4.79 8.66 -5.24
CA ARG A 185 -3.45 8.86 -4.70
C ARG A 185 -3.03 7.66 -3.85
N VAL A 186 -1.80 7.21 -4.04
CA VAL A 186 -1.25 6.02 -3.38
C VAL A 186 0.02 6.40 -2.65
N GLY A 187 0.13 6.08 -1.36
CA GLY A 187 1.31 6.39 -0.58
C GLY A 187 1.05 6.53 0.91
N TYR A 188 1.80 7.42 1.56
CA TYR A 188 1.70 7.65 3.00
C TYR A 188 2.17 9.06 3.37
N SER A 189 1.76 9.52 4.56
CA SER A 189 2.24 10.76 5.16
C SER A 189 2.14 10.69 6.68
N ASN A 190 3.02 11.39 7.41
CA ASN A 190 2.81 11.69 8.83
C ASN A 190 2.08 13.03 9.07
N GLY A 191 1.58 13.66 8.02
CA GLY A 191 1.00 15.01 8.04
C GLY A 191 1.97 16.12 7.62
N THR A 192 3.24 15.82 7.32
CA THR A 192 4.25 16.82 6.91
C THR A 192 4.88 16.49 5.57
N ALA A 193 5.27 17.52 4.81
CA ALA A 193 5.86 17.35 3.48
C ALA A 193 7.14 16.48 3.47
N LEU A 194 8.01 16.60 4.49
CA LEU A 194 9.26 15.82 4.56
C LEU A 194 9.03 14.32 4.75
N ASN A 195 7.94 13.96 5.42
CA ASN A 195 7.61 12.59 5.78
C ASN A 195 6.37 12.12 5.02
N SER A 196 6.35 12.44 3.73
CA SER A 196 5.30 12.08 2.79
C SER A 196 5.89 11.42 1.56
N TYR A 197 5.12 10.50 0.97
CA TYR A 197 5.45 9.83 -0.26
C TYR A 197 4.17 9.59 -1.05
N GLU A 198 4.25 9.78 -2.36
CA GLU A 198 3.25 9.33 -3.32
C GLU A 198 3.94 8.46 -4.37
N LEU A 199 3.32 7.33 -4.71
CA LEU A 199 3.78 6.48 -5.79
C LEU A 199 3.67 7.24 -7.13
N THR A 200 4.66 7.06 -8.00
CA THR A 200 4.61 7.58 -9.38
C THR A 200 3.33 7.10 -10.06
N GLY A 201 2.51 8.05 -10.53
CA GLY A 201 1.16 7.80 -11.06
C GLY A 201 0.04 8.41 -10.20
N SER A 202 0.34 8.84 -8.97
CA SER A 202 -0.64 9.48 -8.09
C SER A 202 -1.21 10.76 -8.72
N ALA A 203 -2.54 10.86 -8.71
CA ALA A 203 -3.30 11.96 -9.33
C ALA A 203 -3.04 12.15 -10.85
N ILE A 204 -2.58 11.12 -11.55
CA ILE A 204 -2.46 11.11 -13.01
C ILE A 204 -3.53 10.18 -13.58
N ASN A 205 -4.39 10.73 -14.43
CA ASN A 205 -5.49 9.96 -15.03
C ASN A 205 -4.97 8.78 -15.86
N GLY A 206 -5.56 7.62 -15.66
CA GLY A 206 -5.24 6.36 -16.32
C GLY A 206 -3.93 5.71 -15.85
N ALA A 207 -3.19 6.32 -14.92
CA ALA A 207 -1.86 5.83 -14.55
C ALA A 207 -1.92 4.49 -13.81
N PHE A 208 -2.79 4.39 -12.80
CA PHE A 208 -2.86 3.24 -11.88
C PHE A 208 -3.76 2.10 -12.33
N LEU A 209 -4.54 2.30 -13.41
CA LEU A 209 -5.42 1.26 -13.94
C LEU A 209 -4.63 0.02 -14.36
N ASP A 210 -5.29 -1.13 -14.44
CA ASP A 210 -4.67 -2.42 -14.83
C ASP A 210 -3.86 -2.33 -16.13
N THR A 211 -4.33 -1.54 -17.09
CA THR A 211 -3.70 -1.30 -18.40
C THR A 211 -2.89 0.00 -18.46
N GLY A 212 -2.73 0.68 -17.34
CA GLY A 212 -2.08 1.97 -17.22
C GLY A 212 -0.55 1.87 -17.25
N PRO A 213 0.16 2.98 -17.56
CA PRO A 213 1.62 3.02 -17.57
C PRO A 213 2.27 2.80 -16.19
N ASN A 214 1.51 3.01 -15.10
CA ASN A 214 1.91 2.79 -13.72
C ASN A 214 0.97 1.77 -13.04
N SER A 215 0.47 0.79 -13.80
CA SER A 215 -0.48 -0.21 -13.30
C SER A 215 -0.05 -0.78 -11.96
N LEU A 216 -0.93 -0.64 -10.95
CA LEU A 216 -0.65 -1.12 -9.60
C LEU A 216 -0.63 -2.64 -9.53
N VAL A 217 -1.37 -3.33 -10.42
CA VAL A 217 -1.45 -4.79 -10.46
C VAL A 217 -0.22 -5.42 -11.12
N SER A 218 0.38 -4.77 -12.13
CA SER A 218 1.62 -5.27 -12.76
C SER A 218 2.90 -4.69 -12.14
N GLY A 219 2.79 -3.59 -11.41
CA GLY A 219 3.92 -2.90 -10.78
C GLY A 219 4.32 -3.51 -9.43
N SER A 220 5.50 -3.15 -8.96
CA SER A 220 6.05 -3.56 -7.66
C SER A 220 7.25 -2.69 -7.30
N ASN A 221 7.60 -2.61 -6.00
CA ASN A 221 8.89 -2.12 -5.54
C ASN A 221 9.79 -3.20 -4.92
N ILE A 222 9.34 -4.46 -4.92
CA ILE A 222 10.08 -5.61 -4.39
C ILE A 222 10.22 -6.77 -5.39
N GLY A 223 9.73 -6.58 -6.62
CA GLY A 223 9.80 -7.58 -7.70
C GLY A 223 8.67 -8.61 -7.71
N ASP A 224 7.64 -8.42 -6.88
CA ASP A 224 6.42 -9.23 -6.86
C ASP A 224 5.22 -8.39 -7.34
N ALA A 225 4.66 -8.75 -8.49
CA ALA A 225 3.64 -7.95 -9.17
C ALA A 225 2.41 -7.75 -8.28
N GLY A 226 1.88 -6.53 -8.23
CA GLY A 226 0.74 -6.20 -7.37
C GLY A 226 1.13 -6.00 -5.91
N HIS A 227 2.40 -6.17 -5.54
CA HIS A 227 2.86 -6.08 -4.16
C HIS A 227 3.89 -4.97 -3.98
N TYR A 228 3.56 -4.03 -3.09
CA TYR A 228 4.46 -2.97 -2.66
C TYR A 228 4.72 -3.08 -1.17
N ARG A 229 5.99 -2.96 -0.76
CA ARG A 229 6.40 -2.97 0.65
C ARG A 229 7.18 -1.73 1.01
N PHE A 230 6.79 -1.09 2.12
CA PHE A 230 7.51 0.01 2.73
C PHE A 230 7.94 -0.38 4.13
N SER A 231 9.24 -0.54 4.35
CA SER A 231 9.76 -0.94 5.66
C SER A 231 9.91 0.25 6.59
N VAL A 232 9.26 0.22 7.75
CA VAL A 232 9.40 1.28 8.76
C VAL A 232 10.33 0.79 9.86
N ARG A 233 11.48 1.44 9.99
CA ARG A 233 12.53 1.10 10.95
C ARG A 233 12.88 2.31 11.79
N ASN A 234 12.79 2.15 13.11
CA ASN A 234 12.99 3.23 14.08
C ASN A 234 12.21 4.51 13.69
N GLY A 235 10.95 4.34 13.27
CA GLY A 235 10.09 5.45 12.84
C GLY A 235 10.30 5.94 11.41
N THR A 236 11.33 5.49 10.69
CA THR A 236 11.64 6.01 9.34
C THR A 236 11.27 4.99 8.27
N VAL A 237 10.64 5.43 7.19
CA VAL A 237 10.37 4.57 6.04
C VAL A 237 11.64 4.40 5.20
N ILE A 238 12.09 3.16 5.04
CA ILE A 238 13.20 2.78 4.19
C ILE A 238 12.63 2.31 2.85
N VAL A 239 12.84 3.12 1.82
CA VAL A 239 12.56 2.71 0.44
C VAL A 239 13.76 1.88 -0.02
N SER A 240 13.55 0.57 -0.22
CA SER A 240 14.54 -0.26 -0.90
C SER A 240 14.55 0.15 -2.37
N ALA A 241 15.71 0.46 -2.95
CA ALA A 241 15.78 0.62 -4.40
C ALA A 241 15.38 -0.71 -5.05
N PRO A 242 14.62 -0.71 -6.16
CA PRO A 242 14.50 -1.89 -6.99
C PRO A 242 15.92 -2.25 -7.44
N ASP A 243 16.34 -3.49 -7.20
CA ASP A 243 17.63 -4.05 -7.60
C ASP A 243 18.85 -3.58 -6.79
N GLY A 244 18.97 -4.03 -5.53
CA GLY A 244 20.27 -4.28 -4.87
C GLY A 244 21.22 -3.09 -4.67
N GLY A 245 20.82 -1.87 -5.01
CA GLY A 245 21.55 -0.65 -4.71
C GLY A 245 21.26 -0.22 -3.28
N SER A 246 22.17 -0.49 -2.36
CA SER A 246 22.16 0.04 -1.00
C SER A 246 21.88 1.55 -1.03
N MET A 247 20.72 1.97 -0.53
CA MET A 247 20.47 3.38 -0.28
C MET A 247 21.23 3.77 0.98
N LEU A 248 22.32 4.54 0.78
CA LEU A 248 22.83 5.43 1.82
C LEU A 248 21.66 6.31 2.26
N VAL A 249 21.17 6.07 3.47
CA VAL A 249 20.31 7.01 4.18
C VAL A 249 21.02 8.35 4.17
N LEU A 250 20.40 9.38 3.58
CA LEU A 250 20.83 10.77 3.71
C LEU A 250 20.69 11.20 5.18
N LEU A 251 21.65 10.80 6.02
CA LEU A 251 21.98 11.45 7.29
C LEU A 251 22.79 12.75 7.05
N GLY A 252 22.53 13.42 5.91
CA GLY A 252 23.41 14.41 5.29
C GLY A 252 23.03 15.88 5.49
N LEU A 253 22.08 16.24 6.34
CA LEU A 253 21.74 17.66 6.58
C LEU A 253 21.80 18.13 8.04
N ALA A 254 22.14 17.26 9.00
CA ALA A 254 22.32 17.68 10.40
C ALA A 254 23.80 17.90 10.80
N LEU A 255 24.78 17.24 10.16
CA LEU A 255 26.20 17.36 10.55
C LEU A 255 26.99 18.45 9.80
N ALA A 256 26.54 18.91 8.63
CA ALA A 256 27.24 19.98 7.90
C ALA A 256 27.02 21.38 8.52
N ALA A 257 25.95 21.57 9.31
CA ALA A 257 25.69 22.83 10.01
C ALA A 257 26.58 23.03 11.26
N LEU A 258 27.12 21.96 11.87
CA LEU A 258 28.01 22.08 13.03
C LEU A 258 29.50 22.17 12.68
N ALA A 259 29.92 21.75 11.48
CA ALA A 259 31.32 21.88 11.06
C ALA A 259 31.64 23.25 10.44
N GLY A 260 30.64 23.96 9.87
CA GLY A 260 30.82 25.26 9.21
C GLY A 260 30.90 26.48 10.14
N LEU A 261 30.55 26.34 11.42
CA LEU A 261 30.51 27.45 12.38
C LEU A 261 31.80 27.65 13.19
N LYS A 262 32.82 26.80 13.02
CA LYS A 262 34.08 26.89 13.80
C LYS A 262 35.27 27.50 13.04
N GLN A 263 35.14 27.88 11.77
CA GLN A 263 36.24 28.44 10.97
C GLN A 263 36.11 29.92 10.58
N ARG A 264 35.14 30.66 11.16
CA ARG A 264 35.09 32.13 11.02
C ARG A 264 35.29 32.80 12.37
N ARG A 265 36.50 32.66 12.90
CA ARG A 265 37.06 33.53 13.94
C ARG A 265 38.56 33.27 14.03
N ASN A 266 39.31 34.04 13.24
CA ASN A 266 40.60 34.66 13.55
C ASN A 266 41.02 35.47 12.32
#